data_AF-A0A935YPT4-F1
#
_entry.id   AF-A0A935YPT4-F1
#
_cell.length_a   1.000
_cell.length_b   1.000
_cell.length_c   1.000
_cell.angle_alpha   90.00
_cell.angle_beta   90.00
_cell.angle_gamma   90.00
#
_symmetry.space_group_name_H-M   'P 1'
#
loop_
_entity.id
_entity.type
_entity.pdbx_description
1 polymer ?
#
loop_
_entity_poly.entity_id
_entity_poly.type
_entity_poly.pdbx_seq_one_letter_code
_entity_poly.pdbx_strand_id
1 'polypeptide(L)'
;MGETIWPGEYRRKVTRCKAMPVTSENLPQVAAWCGGHTWASAVVVPIYSDGKRGEDTAPIGSWVVQVGGVFRIWPAEAFTAEWTAVTS
;
A
#
# COMPACT_ATOMS: atom_id res chain seq x y z
N MET A 1 -24.43 -19.14 29.20
CA MET A 1 -24.92 -18.01 28.38
C MET A 1 -23.99 -17.91 27.19
N GLY A 2 -24.44 -18.35 26.01
CA GLY A 2 -23.60 -18.33 24.81
C GLY A 2 -23.59 -16.91 24.24
N GLU A 3 -22.40 -16.35 24.04
CA GLU A 3 -22.26 -15.10 23.29
C GLU A 3 -22.73 -15.36 21.85
N THR A 4 -23.80 -14.68 21.46
CA THR A 4 -24.28 -14.71 20.08
C THR A 4 -23.28 -13.93 19.22
N ILE A 5 -22.39 -14.65 18.55
CA ILE A 5 -21.49 -14.09 17.53
C ILE A 5 -22.37 -13.75 16.32
N TRP A 6 -22.86 -12.52 16.24
CA TRP A 6 -23.58 -12.01 15.08
C TRP A 6 -22.59 -11.53 14.01
N PRO A 7 -22.88 -11.71 12.70
CA PRO A 7 -22.16 -10.95 11.69
C PRO A 7 -22.55 -9.47 11.83
N GLY A 8 -21.65 -8.67 12.39
CA GLY A 8 -21.73 -7.20 12.34
C GLY A 8 -21.08 -6.68 11.07
N GLU A 9 -21.60 -5.59 10.51
CA GLU A 9 -20.87 -4.84 9.49
C GLU A 9 -19.80 -3.97 10.16
N TYR A 10 -18.54 -4.24 9.83
CA TYR A 10 -17.41 -3.48 10.34
C TYR A 10 -16.77 -2.68 9.20
N ARG A 11 -16.47 -1.41 9.47
CA ARG A 11 -15.72 -0.55 8.54
C ARG A 11 -14.29 -0.36 9.03
N ARG A 12 -13.35 -0.31 8.08
CA ARG A 12 -11.93 -0.09 8.37
C ARG A 12 -11.73 1.36 8.88
N LYS A 13 -11.13 1.53 10.06
CA LYS A 13 -10.87 2.85 10.68
C LYS A 13 -9.61 3.56 10.15
N VAL A 14 -9.02 3.12 9.03
CA VAL A 14 -7.77 3.74 8.58
C VAL A 14 -8.11 5.13 8.03
N THR A 15 -7.74 6.16 8.77
CA THR A 15 -8.01 7.56 8.43
C THR A 15 -6.82 8.27 7.81
N ARG A 16 -5.64 7.65 7.82
CA ARG A 16 -4.39 8.20 7.26
C ARG A 16 -3.51 7.10 6.70
N CYS A 17 -2.86 7.39 5.59
CA CYS A 17 -1.78 6.59 5.02
C CYS A 17 -0.59 7.48 4.68
N LYS A 18 0.57 6.87 4.47
CA LYS A 18 1.68 7.48 3.72
C LYS A 18 1.72 6.83 2.35
N ALA A 19 1.92 7.59 1.29
CA ALA A 19 1.95 7.02 -0.05
C ALA A 19 2.97 7.74 -0.92
N MET A 20 3.56 7.03 -1.87
CA MET A 20 4.46 7.58 -2.88
C MET A 20 4.04 7.05 -4.26
N PRO A 21 3.85 7.94 -5.26
CA PRO A 21 3.60 7.51 -6.62
C PRO A 21 4.87 6.88 -7.19
N VAL A 22 4.74 5.84 -7.99
CA VAL A 22 5.86 5.22 -8.71
C VAL A 22 6.00 5.88 -10.07
N THR A 23 7.11 6.58 -10.28
CA THR A 23 7.46 7.21 -11.55
C THR A 23 8.80 6.69 -12.03
N SER A 24 9.12 6.89 -13.31
CA SER A 24 10.43 6.55 -13.87
C SER A 24 11.60 7.27 -13.18
N GLU A 25 11.32 8.41 -12.54
CA GLU A 25 12.32 9.29 -11.95
C GLU A 25 12.62 8.94 -10.48
N ASN A 26 11.71 8.25 -9.79
CA ASN A 26 11.80 8.04 -8.34
C ASN A 26 11.89 6.56 -7.91
N LEU A 27 12.05 5.61 -8.83
CA LEU A 27 12.14 4.17 -8.50
C LEU A 27 13.08 3.85 -7.33
N PRO A 28 14.32 4.39 -7.27
CA PRO A 28 15.24 4.10 -6.16
C PRO A 28 14.73 4.66 -4.82
N GLN A 29 14.07 5.82 -4.84
CA GLN A 29 13.52 6.45 -3.65
C GLN A 29 12.34 5.66 -3.10
N VAL A 30 11.44 5.19 -3.96
CA VAL A 30 10.32 4.33 -3.55
C VAL A 30 10.84 3.02 -2.95
N ALA A 31 11.79 2.38 -3.63
CA ALA A 31 12.41 1.12 -3.18
C ALA A 31 13.06 1.28 -1.79
N ALA A 32 13.86 2.33 -1.60
CA ALA A 32 14.49 2.62 -0.31
C ALA A 32 13.45 2.88 0.79
N TRP A 33 12.38 3.61 0.48
CA TRP A 33 11.32 3.92 1.43
C TRP A 33 10.55 2.68 1.90
N CYS A 34 10.24 1.75 0.99
CA CYS A 34 9.51 0.53 1.33
C CYS A 34 10.39 -0.65 1.76
N GLY A 35 11.71 -0.49 1.78
CA GLY A 35 12.65 -1.58 2.04
C GLY A 35 12.67 -2.65 0.95
N GLY A 36 12.32 -2.26 -0.28
CA GLY A 36 12.29 -3.10 -1.47
C GLY A 36 13.51 -2.91 -2.37
N HIS A 37 13.36 -3.24 -3.64
CA HIS A 37 14.39 -3.04 -4.66
C HIS A 37 13.78 -2.71 -6.02
N THR A 38 14.59 -2.27 -6.98
CA THR A 38 14.13 -1.98 -8.34
C THR A 38 14.31 -3.20 -9.24
N TRP A 39 13.33 -3.46 -10.10
CA TRP A 39 13.40 -4.52 -11.11
C TRP A 39 12.55 -4.13 -12.33
N ALA A 40 13.10 -4.27 -13.54
CA ALA A 40 12.38 -4.08 -14.81
C ALA A 40 11.42 -2.85 -14.86
N SER A 41 11.94 -1.64 -14.66
CA SER A 41 11.15 -0.38 -14.64
C SER A 41 10.00 -0.38 -13.63
N ALA A 42 10.17 -1.09 -12.52
CA ALA A 42 9.22 -1.21 -11.42
C ALA A 42 9.95 -1.29 -10.08
N VAL A 43 9.18 -1.24 -9.00
CA VAL A 43 9.65 -1.41 -7.62
C VAL A 43 9.08 -2.71 -7.07
N VAL A 44 9.95 -3.61 -6.62
CA VAL A 44 9.56 -4.82 -5.89
C VAL A 44 9.38 -4.42 -4.43
N VAL A 45 8.13 -4.49 -3.97
CA VAL A 45 7.70 -4.06 -2.63
C VAL A 45 7.54 -5.29 -1.74
N PRO A 46 8.18 -5.32 -0.56
CA PRO A 46 7.91 -6.38 0.42
C PRO A 46 6.51 -6.18 0.99
N ILE A 47 5.67 -7.18 0.83
CA ILE A 47 4.29 -7.17 1.32
C ILE A 47 4.07 -8.29 2.34
N TYR A 48 3.13 -8.06 3.25
CA TYR A 48 2.64 -9.06 4.19
C TYR A 48 1.19 -9.38 3.85
N SER A 49 0.93 -10.59 3.37
CA SER A 49 -0.41 -11.11 3.12
C SER A 49 -0.60 -12.40 3.90
N ASP A 50 -1.71 -12.51 4.62
CA ASP A 50 -2.13 -13.75 5.32
C ASP A 50 -1.04 -14.35 6.24
N GLY A 51 -0.29 -13.49 6.92
CA GLY A 51 0.77 -13.88 7.84
C GLY A 51 2.06 -14.36 7.15
N LYS A 52 2.15 -14.29 5.82
CA LYS A 52 3.33 -14.66 5.05
C LYS A 52 4.01 -13.42 4.47
N ARG A 53 5.35 -13.44 4.49
CA ARG A 53 6.18 -12.49 3.73
C ARG A 53 6.15 -12.87 2.25
N GLY A 54 5.93 -11.88 1.41
CA GLY A 54 6.04 -12.00 -0.04
C GLY A 54 6.54 -10.69 -0.64
N GLU A 55 6.59 -10.67 -1.95
CA GLU A 55 6.96 -9.50 -2.75
C GLU A 55 5.90 -9.29 -3.82
N ASP A 56 5.64 -8.03 -4.14
CA ASP A 56 4.76 -7.65 -5.23
C ASP A 56 5.40 -6.52 -6.04
N THR A 57 5.07 -6.43 -7.31
CA THR A 57 5.72 -5.51 -8.25
C THR A 57 4.86 -4.28 -8.48
N ALA A 58 5.36 -3.12 -8.12
CA ALA A 58 4.72 -1.82 -8.31
C ALA A 58 5.22 -1.20 -9.63
N PRO A 59 4.43 -1.25 -10.71
CA PRO A 59 4.82 -0.64 -11.98
C PRO A 59 4.77 0.88 -11.90
N ILE A 60 5.44 1.55 -12.84
CA ILE A 60 5.25 2.98 -13.06
C ILE A 60 3.76 3.31 -13.25
N GLY A 61 3.30 4.37 -12.60
CA GLY A 61 1.90 4.79 -12.57
C GLY A 61 1.09 4.19 -11.42
N SER A 62 1.64 3.25 -10.66
CA SER A 62 1.05 2.78 -9.40
C SER A 62 1.44 3.65 -8.21
N TRP A 63 0.86 3.36 -7.05
CA TRP A 63 1.20 3.95 -5.76
C TRP A 63 1.64 2.87 -4.78
N VAL A 64 2.75 3.11 -4.09
CA VAL A 64 3.13 2.35 -2.90
C VAL A 64 2.52 3.05 -1.70
N VAL A 65 1.68 2.34 -0.96
CA VAL A 65 0.85 2.88 0.13
C VAL A 65 1.16 2.14 1.42
N GLN A 66 1.53 2.88 2.46
CA GLN A 66 1.76 2.36 3.80
C GLN A 66 0.55 2.64 4.69
N VAL A 67 -0.05 1.57 5.22
CA VAL A 67 -1.16 1.61 6.17
C VAL A 67 -0.83 0.75 7.38
N GLY A 68 -0.79 1.36 8.58
CA GLY A 68 -0.55 0.61 9.82
C GLY A 68 0.79 -0.14 9.84
N GLY A 69 1.81 0.38 9.14
CA GLY A 69 3.14 -0.24 9.02
C GLY A 69 3.29 -1.24 7.86
N VAL A 70 2.20 -1.62 7.20
CA VAL A 70 2.22 -2.56 6.06
C VAL A 70 2.15 -1.80 4.75
N PHE A 71 3.00 -2.18 3.79
CA PHE A 71 2.96 -1.65 2.42
C PHE A 71 1.97 -2.43 1.55
N ARG A 72 1.34 -1.71 0.63
CA ARG A 72 0.45 -2.22 -0.41
C ARG A 72 0.68 -1.46 -1.70
N ILE A 73 0.32 -2.07 -2.82
CA ILE A 73 0.39 -1.45 -4.14
C ILE A 73 -1.04 -1.16 -4.60
N TRP A 74 -1.25 0.05 -5.08
CA TRP A 74 -2.55 0.50 -5.54
C TRP A 74 -2.41 1.09 -6.95
N PRO A 75 -3.31 0.74 -7.89
CA PRO A 75 -3.47 1.53 -9.11
C PRO A 75 -3.77 2.99 -8.78
N ALA A 76 -3.29 3.93 -9.61
CA ALA A 76 -3.51 5.36 -9.38
C ALA A 76 -4.99 5.72 -9.19
N GLU A 77 -5.86 5.19 -10.03
CA GLU A 77 -7.31 5.43 -9.98
C GLU A 77 -7.95 4.94 -8.67
N ALA A 78 -7.56 3.76 -8.20
CA ALA A 78 -8.07 3.20 -6.95
C ALA A 78 -7.58 4.02 -5.74
N PHE A 79 -6.33 4.46 -5.77
CA PHE A 79 -5.77 5.25 -4.69
C PHE A 79 -6.42 6.63 -4.59
N THR A 80 -6.53 7.37 -5.71
CA THR A 80 -7.08 8.73 -5.71
C THR A 80 -8.59 8.77 -5.54
N ALA A 81 -9.31 7.67 -5.79
CA ALA A 81 -10.73 7.54 -5.46
C ALA A 81 -10.98 7.46 -3.95
N GLU A 82 -10.05 6.87 -3.19
CA GLU A 82 -10.20 6.66 -1.74
C GLU A 82 -9.42 7.66 -0.87
N TRP A 83 -8.35 8.26 -1.41
CA TRP A 83 -7.40 9.06 -0.64
C TRP A 83 -7.17 10.43 -1.26
N THR A 84 -7.20 11.45 -0.41
CA THR A 84 -6.86 12.83 -0.77
C THR A 84 -5.57 13.24 -0.05
N ALA A 85 -4.68 13.91 -0.76
CA ALA A 85 -3.48 14.49 -0.17
C ALA A 85 -3.88 15.54 0.88
N VAL A 86 -3.42 15.35 2.12
CA VAL A 86 -3.49 16.37 3.15
C VAL A 86 -2.26 17.23 2.98
N THR A 87 -2.34 18.24 2.11
CA THR A 87 -1.27 19.24 1.96
C THR A 87 -1.04 19.91 3.32
N SER A 88 0.20 19.86 3.81
CA SER A 88 0.73 20.71 4.88
C SER A 88 1.33 21.98 4.32
#